data_AF-A0A1H9S7I6-F1
#
_entry.id   AF-A0A1H9S7I6-F1
#
_cell.length_a   1.000
_cell.length_b   1.000
_cell.length_c   1.000
_cell.angle_alpha   90.00
_cell.angle_beta   90.00
_cell.angle_gamma   90.00
#
_symmetry.space_group_name_H-M   'P 1'
#
loop_
_entity.id
_entity.type
_entity.pdbx_description
1 polymer ?
#
loop_
_entity_poly.entity_id
_entity_poly.type
_entity_poly.pdbx_seq_one_letter_code
_entity_poly.pdbx_strand_id
1 'polypeptide(L)'
;MIEILENDRYNRRIFPSDWRYSAAIVGIKSFFDYCKIVGRTVEYELTENYMDYNFQDLDLNDSNEEVYHVFLDFVEERYSKYLAHCILERILHNEEIDDESIKLAKSKLSNPTICKKVFKNLKDPQKDREEILSRIKDNRYDLIAETYNKAKSMYVQFIHDGCFRKTQKDMGGISRLDGYYVDLGKKKKSLGYNFDFKNAVFCDEFEFEFIPFAFTNTRKAYFVNCSSDCRLLYKANKNLFVTIEEKANNRNISEVFVIKKVSDYLKYDVEILTKEIGKPYESLMLRRNAIDIFRSIDEKKCQKINRKIKRGEEYIDISEIVSESIIENIKLDNLIIQVMKDNVDFTDQLIKINIKIYEGEKNMEKNTYFASKTAGEVVKVFVQRNSKNKITSYRQKLISALNFKDYERFNTILLQLSSYSGVPFEFAYDLFDDFENNKNIAFTFVNALSEKNLYDKEEKGE
;
A
#
# COMPACT_ATOMS: atom_id res chain seq x y z
N MET A 1 -9.58 -21.21 10.85
CA MET A 1 -10.59 -22.12 11.43
C MET A 1 -10.64 -21.86 12.92
N ILE A 2 -11.79 -21.98 13.55
CA ILE A 2 -11.93 -21.87 15.01
C ILE A 2 -12.37 -23.23 15.57
N GLU A 3 -11.71 -23.67 16.64
CA GLU A 3 -12.10 -24.81 17.45
C GLU A 3 -12.63 -24.33 18.80
N ILE A 4 -13.72 -24.94 19.26
CA ILE A 4 -14.23 -24.76 20.62
C ILE A 4 -13.49 -25.74 21.52
N LEU A 5 -12.93 -25.23 22.61
CA LEU A 5 -12.14 -26.03 23.54
C LEU A 5 -12.97 -26.35 24.79
N GLU A 6 -12.91 -27.61 25.23
CA GLU A 6 -13.43 -28.07 26.51
C GLU A 6 -12.29 -28.13 27.55
N ASN A 7 -11.60 -27.00 27.76
CA ASN A 7 -10.56 -26.91 28.79
C ASN A 7 -10.82 -25.73 29.73
N ASP A 8 -10.26 -25.79 30.94
CA ASP A 8 -10.55 -24.81 31.99
C ASP A 8 -9.88 -23.44 31.78
N ARG A 9 -8.92 -23.34 30.85
CA ARG A 9 -8.11 -22.13 30.67
C ARG A 9 -8.55 -21.25 29.50
N TYR A 10 -8.93 -21.88 28.39
CA TYR A 10 -9.29 -21.26 27.12
C TYR A 10 -10.49 -22.00 26.54
N ASN A 11 -11.46 -21.26 26.00
CA ASN A 11 -12.63 -21.85 25.32
C ASN A 11 -12.60 -21.78 23.80
N ARG A 12 -11.60 -21.09 23.21
CA ARG A 12 -11.42 -21.03 21.76
C ARG A 12 -9.96 -21.17 21.35
N ARG A 13 -9.78 -21.77 20.18
CA ARG A 13 -8.52 -21.82 19.42
C ARG A 13 -8.77 -21.32 18.00
N ILE A 14 -7.96 -20.41 17.51
CA ILE A 14 -8.00 -19.95 16.12
C ILE A 14 -6.72 -20.34 15.38
N PHE A 15 -6.88 -20.92 14.19
CA PHE A 15 -5.80 -21.29 13.27
C PHE A 15 -5.77 -20.35 12.05
N PRO A 16 -4.59 -19.96 11.55
CA PRO A 16 -4.41 -19.12 10.36
C PRO A 16 -4.66 -19.92 9.06
N SER A 17 -5.82 -20.58 8.95
CA SER A 17 -6.13 -21.51 7.85
C SER A 17 -6.31 -20.83 6.49
N ASP A 18 -6.68 -19.56 6.50
CA ASP A 18 -6.68 -18.67 5.35
C ASP A 18 -6.45 -17.23 5.83
N TRP A 19 -6.31 -16.29 4.89
CA TRP A 19 -5.96 -14.91 5.19
C TRP A 19 -6.94 -14.22 6.16
N ARG A 20 -8.23 -14.61 6.20
CA ARG A 20 -9.26 -14.00 7.07
C ARG A 20 -8.98 -14.36 8.52
N TYR A 21 -8.69 -15.63 8.78
CA TYR A 21 -8.31 -16.08 10.12
C TYR A 21 -6.94 -15.55 10.52
N SER A 22 -5.98 -15.47 9.58
CA SER A 22 -4.70 -14.80 9.82
C SER A 22 -4.89 -13.34 10.23
N ALA A 23 -5.73 -12.59 9.51
CA ALA A 23 -6.03 -11.20 9.83
C ALA A 23 -6.78 -11.09 11.17
N ALA A 24 -7.75 -11.95 11.45
CA ALA A 24 -8.43 -11.99 12.74
C ALA A 24 -7.46 -12.22 13.91
N ILE A 25 -6.50 -13.15 13.78
CA ILE A 25 -5.44 -13.37 14.78
C ILE A 25 -4.65 -12.08 15.05
N VAL A 26 -4.20 -11.39 14.00
CA VAL A 26 -3.43 -10.14 14.16
C VAL A 26 -4.27 -9.04 14.80
N GLY A 27 -5.53 -8.91 14.40
CA GLY A 27 -6.47 -7.92 14.94
C GLY A 27 -6.76 -8.16 16.41
N ILE A 28 -7.11 -9.39 16.78
CA ILE A 28 -7.37 -9.80 18.17
C ILE A 28 -6.13 -9.61 19.04
N LYS A 29 -4.96 -10.06 18.57
CA LYS A 29 -3.70 -9.89 19.30
C LYS A 29 -3.36 -8.41 19.53
N SER A 30 -3.68 -7.54 18.57
CA SER A 30 -3.50 -6.09 18.72
C SER A 30 -4.43 -5.52 19.78
N PHE A 31 -5.70 -5.95 19.80
CA PHE A 31 -6.66 -5.57 20.83
C PHE A 31 -6.26 -6.09 22.23
N PHE A 32 -5.78 -7.33 22.34
CA PHE A 32 -5.30 -7.87 23.62
C PHE A 32 -4.03 -7.18 24.13
N ASP A 33 -3.13 -6.76 23.24
CA ASP A 33 -1.99 -5.94 23.65
C ASP A 33 -2.45 -4.57 24.17
N TYR A 34 -3.47 -3.98 23.56
CA TYR A 34 -4.11 -2.76 24.09
C TYR A 34 -4.75 -3.00 25.47
N CYS A 35 -5.51 -4.08 25.64
CA CYS A 35 -6.10 -4.47 26.94
C CYS A 35 -5.04 -4.52 28.05
N LYS A 36 -3.89 -5.14 27.77
CA LYS A 36 -2.77 -5.20 28.71
C LYS A 36 -2.19 -3.82 29.04
N ILE A 37 -2.10 -2.92 28.07
CA ILE A 37 -1.64 -1.54 28.27
C ILE A 37 -2.57 -0.78 29.22
N VAL A 38 -3.88 -0.95 29.09
CA VAL A 38 -4.88 -0.30 29.97
C VAL A 38 -5.15 -1.05 31.27
N GLY A 39 -4.35 -2.06 31.59
CA GLY A 39 -4.44 -2.81 32.86
C GLY A 39 -5.57 -3.85 32.92
N ARG A 40 -6.23 -4.15 31.80
CA ARG A 40 -7.22 -5.24 31.71
C ARG A 40 -6.49 -6.57 31.58
N THR A 41 -6.89 -7.52 32.43
CA THR A 41 -6.38 -8.90 32.36
C THR A 41 -7.07 -9.62 31.22
N VAL A 42 -6.28 -10.06 30.23
CA VAL A 42 -6.73 -10.94 29.14
C VAL A 42 -5.72 -12.09 29.03
N GLU A 43 -6.23 -13.32 29.06
CA GLU A 43 -5.42 -14.52 28.92
C GLU A 43 -5.48 -15.05 27.49
N TYR A 44 -4.31 -15.23 26.87
CA TYR A 44 -4.18 -15.89 25.58
C TYR A 44 -2.82 -16.58 25.47
N GLU A 45 -2.74 -17.58 24.59
CA GLU A 45 -1.50 -18.23 24.20
C GLU A 45 -1.31 -18.10 22.68
N LEU A 46 -0.20 -17.51 22.24
CA LEU A 46 0.16 -17.40 20.82
C LEU A 46 1.32 -18.35 20.50
N THR A 47 1.01 -19.42 19.78
CA THR A 47 2.00 -20.39 19.31
C THR A 47 2.40 -20.09 17.86
N GLU A 48 3.21 -20.95 17.26
CA GLU A 48 3.51 -20.87 15.83
C GLU A 48 2.28 -21.24 14.97
N ASN A 49 1.40 -22.12 15.46
CA ASN A 49 0.34 -22.71 14.64
C ASN A 49 -1.06 -22.14 14.94
N TYR A 50 -1.27 -21.58 16.14
CA TYR A 50 -2.59 -21.14 16.59
C TYR A 50 -2.51 -20.09 17.70
N MET A 51 -3.67 -19.51 18.01
CA MET A 51 -3.89 -18.70 19.20
C MET A 51 -5.04 -19.27 20.04
N ASP A 52 -4.80 -19.50 21.33
CA ASP A 52 -5.83 -19.87 22.31
C ASP A 52 -6.25 -18.64 23.12
N TYR A 53 -7.56 -18.49 23.38
CA TYR A 53 -8.14 -17.34 24.06
C TYR A 53 -9.54 -17.66 24.61
N ASN A 54 -10.11 -16.71 25.36
CA ASN A 54 -11.49 -16.77 25.83
C ASN A 54 -12.39 -15.81 25.03
N PHE A 55 -13.50 -16.33 24.50
CA PHE A 55 -14.42 -15.53 23.69
C PHE A 55 -15.03 -14.34 24.43
N GLN A 56 -15.21 -14.44 25.75
CA GLN A 56 -15.75 -13.39 26.59
C GLN A 56 -14.87 -12.13 26.58
N ASP A 57 -13.57 -12.27 26.29
CA ASP A 57 -12.65 -11.14 26.15
C ASP A 57 -12.79 -10.43 24.78
N LEU A 58 -13.59 -10.98 23.86
CA LEU A 58 -13.87 -10.41 22.54
C LEU A 58 -15.34 -10.08 22.32
N ASP A 59 -16.24 -10.61 23.14
CA ASP A 59 -17.67 -10.50 22.95
C ASP A 59 -18.14 -9.05 23.09
N LEU A 60 -18.51 -8.42 21.95
CA LEU A 60 -18.97 -7.03 21.87
C LEU A 60 -20.49 -6.89 22.00
N ASN A 61 -21.20 -7.95 22.39
CA ASN A 61 -22.65 -7.90 22.59
C ASN A 61 -23.06 -7.01 23.76
N ASP A 62 -24.32 -6.57 23.77
CA ASP A 62 -24.86 -5.65 24.79
C ASP A 62 -24.77 -6.19 26.23
N SER A 63 -24.66 -7.52 26.41
CA SER A 63 -24.46 -8.14 27.73
C SER A 63 -23.04 -7.96 28.28
N ASN A 64 -22.10 -7.46 27.49
CA ASN A 64 -20.69 -7.30 27.87
C ASN A 64 -20.20 -5.88 27.57
N GLU A 65 -20.86 -4.90 28.19
CA GLU A 65 -20.61 -3.47 27.98
C GLU A 65 -19.16 -3.07 28.29
N GLU A 66 -18.52 -3.71 29.27
CA GLU A 66 -17.14 -3.42 29.65
C GLU A 66 -16.15 -3.71 28.50
N VAL A 67 -16.26 -4.89 27.86
CA VAL A 67 -15.41 -5.24 26.71
C VAL A 67 -15.71 -4.33 25.52
N TYR A 68 -16.98 -3.99 25.31
CA TYR A 68 -17.36 -3.08 24.24
C TYR A 68 -16.78 -1.68 24.40
N HIS A 69 -16.79 -1.11 25.60
CA HIS A 69 -16.16 0.20 25.86
C HIS A 69 -14.65 0.15 25.68
N VAL A 70 -13.98 -0.90 26.15
CA VAL A 70 -12.54 -1.10 25.91
C VAL A 70 -12.22 -1.26 24.42
N PHE A 71 -13.11 -1.91 23.66
CA PHE A 71 -13.01 -1.97 22.20
C PHE A 71 -13.14 -0.59 21.55
N LEU A 72 -14.07 0.24 22.01
CA LEU A 72 -14.20 1.61 21.51
C LEU A 72 -12.99 2.49 21.89
N ASP A 73 -12.42 2.32 23.07
CA ASP A 73 -11.18 2.99 23.46
C ASP A 73 -10.00 2.54 22.59
N PHE A 74 -9.94 1.26 22.22
CA PHE A 74 -8.98 0.74 21.24
C PHE A 74 -9.22 1.35 19.85
N VAL A 75 -10.46 1.44 19.38
CA VAL A 75 -10.79 2.14 18.12
C VAL A 75 -10.32 3.60 18.18
N GLU A 76 -10.56 4.29 19.29
CA GLU A 76 -10.11 5.67 19.48
C GLU A 76 -8.59 5.78 19.39
N GLU A 77 -7.83 4.91 20.06
CA GLU A 77 -6.37 4.88 19.98
C GLU A 77 -5.90 4.73 18.52
N ARG A 78 -6.45 3.73 17.81
CA ARG A 78 -6.04 3.36 16.45
C ARG A 78 -6.42 4.41 15.40
N TYR A 79 -7.53 5.11 15.60
CA TYR A 79 -8.12 6.03 14.61
C TYR A 79 -8.20 7.48 15.08
N SER A 80 -7.55 7.85 16.20
CA SER A 80 -7.56 9.19 16.79
C SER A 80 -7.23 10.33 15.82
N LYS A 81 -6.38 10.10 14.81
CA LYS A 81 -6.05 11.08 13.76
C LYS A 81 -7.23 11.40 12.83
N TYR A 82 -8.22 10.52 12.75
CA TYR A 82 -9.33 10.59 11.80
C TYR A 82 -10.68 10.89 12.48
N LEU A 83 -10.80 10.56 13.77
CA LEU A 83 -12.01 10.79 14.57
C LEU A 83 -12.22 12.28 14.84
N ALA A 84 -13.44 12.76 14.54
CA ALA A 84 -13.76 14.18 14.58
C ALA A 84 -13.62 14.80 15.98
N HIS A 85 -14.03 14.08 17.02
CA HIS A 85 -13.94 14.56 18.40
C HIS A 85 -12.49 14.62 18.90
N CYS A 86 -11.62 13.67 18.55
CA CYS A 86 -10.19 13.74 18.88
C CYS A 86 -9.50 14.94 18.21
N ILE A 87 -9.89 15.26 16.97
CA ILE A 87 -9.40 16.45 16.26
C ILE A 87 -9.90 17.73 16.95
N LEU A 88 -11.18 17.78 17.34
CA LEU A 88 -11.76 18.90 18.07
C LEU A 88 -11.06 19.10 19.43
N GLU A 89 -10.87 18.04 20.22
CA GLU A 89 -10.14 18.11 21.49
C GLU A 89 -8.74 18.68 21.28
N ARG A 90 -7.98 18.17 20.30
CA ARG A 90 -6.61 18.67 20.03
C ARG A 90 -6.58 20.15 19.69
N ILE A 91 -7.56 20.62 18.91
CA ILE A 91 -7.65 22.04 18.52
C ILE A 91 -8.07 22.90 19.73
N LEU A 92 -9.07 22.46 20.49
CA LEU A 92 -9.71 23.25 21.55
C LEU A 92 -8.90 23.30 22.86
N HIS A 93 -7.97 22.36 23.07
CA HIS A 93 -7.02 22.42 24.18
C HIS A 93 -5.87 23.42 23.93
N ASN A 94 -5.70 23.92 22.71
CA ASN A 94 -4.74 24.99 22.46
C ASN A 94 -5.25 26.32 23.01
N GLU A 95 -4.36 27.10 23.63
CA GLU A 95 -4.69 28.44 24.14
C GLU A 95 -5.09 29.35 22.97
N GLU A 96 -4.24 29.41 21.95
CA GLU A 96 -4.47 30.13 20.70
C GLU A 96 -4.83 29.17 19.56
N ILE A 97 -5.88 29.49 18.81
CA ILE A 97 -6.36 28.70 17.68
C ILE A 97 -6.30 29.55 16.41
N ASP A 98 -5.50 29.11 15.44
CA ASP A 98 -5.37 29.78 14.15
C ASP A 98 -6.62 29.59 13.26
N ASP A 99 -6.74 30.43 12.22
CA ASP A 99 -7.90 30.44 11.33
C ASP A 99 -8.15 29.11 10.58
N GLU A 100 -7.08 28.39 10.20
CA GLU A 100 -7.20 27.09 9.54
C GLU A 100 -7.71 26.04 10.53
N SER A 101 -7.22 26.06 11.77
CA SER A 101 -7.72 25.22 12.86
C SER A 101 -9.19 25.52 13.19
N ILE A 102 -9.62 26.79 13.19
CA ILE A 102 -11.04 27.16 13.37
C ILE A 102 -11.89 26.59 12.23
N LYS A 103 -11.43 26.72 10.98
CA LYS A 103 -12.13 26.20 9.80
C LYS A 103 -12.26 24.68 9.85
N LEU A 104 -11.19 23.98 10.23
CA LEU A 104 -11.19 22.55 10.43
C LEU A 104 -12.16 22.14 11.55
N ALA A 105 -12.12 22.81 12.70
CA ALA A 105 -13.02 22.54 13.82
C ALA A 105 -14.50 22.74 13.43
N LYS A 106 -14.84 23.84 12.75
CA LYS A 106 -16.20 24.07 12.21
C LYS A 106 -16.65 22.94 11.29
N SER A 107 -15.76 22.42 10.44
CA SER A 107 -16.06 21.24 9.61
C SER A 107 -16.34 20.00 10.45
N LYS A 108 -15.59 19.77 11.54
CA LYS A 108 -15.74 18.59 12.40
C LYS A 108 -16.96 18.64 13.31
N LEU A 109 -17.44 19.82 13.69
CA LEU A 109 -18.74 19.96 14.38
C LEU A 109 -19.92 19.44 13.55
N SER A 110 -19.79 19.44 12.21
CA SER A 110 -20.86 19.05 11.29
C SER A 110 -20.62 17.75 10.53
N ASN A 111 -19.48 17.08 10.70
CA ASN A 111 -19.12 15.87 9.96
C ASN A 111 -18.18 14.99 10.80
N PRO A 112 -18.51 13.69 11.05
CA PRO A 112 -19.60 12.88 10.49
C PRO A 112 -21.01 13.20 11.01
N THR A 113 -22.04 12.52 10.48
CA THR A 113 -23.46 12.78 10.76
C THR A 113 -23.79 12.84 12.26
N ILE A 114 -23.15 12.00 13.08
CA ILE A 114 -23.31 12.01 14.54
C ILE A 114 -22.90 13.35 15.17
N CYS A 115 -21.88 14.02 14.65
CA CYS A 115 -21.44 15.33 15.14
C CYS A 115 -22.54 16.39 14.96
N LYS A 116 -23.33 16.34 13.88
CA LYS A 116 -24.48 17.27 13.70
C LYS A 116 -25.54 17.11 14.80
N LYS A 117 -25.72 15.89 15.30
CA LYS A 117 -26.66 15.57 16.37
C LYS A 117 -26.09 16.04 17.72
N VAL A 118 -24.84 15.66 18.03
CA VAL A 118 -24.19 15.96 19.31
C VAL A 118 -23.92 17.47 19.47
N PHE A 119 -23.32 18.11 18.47
CA PHE A 119 -22.95 19.53 18.52
C PHE A 119 -24.02 20.46 17.94
N LYS A 120 -25.28 20.01 17.94
CA LYS A 120 -26.40 20.82 17.45
C LYS A 120 -26.38 22.21 18.10
N ASN A 121 -26.52 23.23 17.26
CA ASN A 121 -26.52 24.66 17.60
C ASN A 121 -25.15 25.27 18.01
N LEU A 122 -24.08 24.48 18.09
CA LEU A 122 -22.73 24.99 18.32
C LEU A 122 -22.10 25.34 16.97
N LYS A 123 -21.63 26.58 16.82
CA LYS A 123 -21.15 27.11 15.53
C LYS A 123 -19.77 27.75 15.63
N ASP A 124 -19.41 28.22 16.80
CA ASP A 124 -18.16 28.93 17.02
C ASP A 124 -17.30 28.12 17.99
N PRO A 125 -16.30 27.37 17.48
CA PRO A 125 -15.44 26.54 18.32
C PRO A 125 -14.76 27.30 19.47
N GLN A 126 -14.46 28.59 19.30
CA GLN A 126 -13.83 29.38 20.36
C GLN A 126 -14.83 29.76 21.44
N LYS A 127 -16.00 30.29 21.05
CA LYS A 127 -17.04 30.72 21.99
C LYS A 127 -17.70 29.53 22.70
N ASP A 128 -17.88 28.43 21.98
CA ASP A 128 -18.58 27.24 22.45
C ASP A 128 -17.61 26.20 23.05
N ARG A 129 -16.34 26.56 23.29
CA ARG A 129 -15.24 25.65 23.65
C ARG A 129 -15.58 24.66 24.77
N GLU A 130 -15.99 25.17 25.92
CA GLU A 130 -16.28 24.36 27.12
C GLU A 130 -17.46 23.40 26.88
N GLU A 131 -18.51 23.89 26.24
CA GLU A 131 -19.70 23.10 25.90
C GLU A 131 -19.36 21.99 24.89
N ILE A 132 -18.51 22.27 23.88
CA ILE A 132 -18.05 21.26 22.93
C ILE A 132 -17.29 20.15 23.66
N LEU A 133 -16.34 20.51 24.53
CA LEU A 133 -15.55 19.55 25.30
C LEU A 133 -16.42 18.72 26.25
N SER A 134 -17.41 19.33 26.91
CA SER A 134 -18.38 18.61 27.75
C SER A 134 -19.18 17.60 26.93
N ARG A 135 -19.72 18.01 25.77
CA ARG A 135 -20.49 17.09 24.91
C ARG A 135 -19.65 15.96 24.34
N ILE A 136 -18.37 16.20 24.05
CA ILE A 136 -17.44 15.13 23.66
C ILE A 136 -17.32 14.10 24.79
N LYS A 137 -17.10 14.56 26.03
CA LYS A 137 -17.01 13.67 27.19
C LYS A 137 -18.30 12.85 27.37
N ASP A 138 -19.46 13.51 27.32
CA ASP A 138 -20.75 12.88 27.59
C ASP A 138 -21.21 11.92 26.47
N ASN A 139 -20.69 12.08 25.25
CA ASN A 139 -21.09 11.30 24.07
C ASN A 139 -19.92 10.53 23.43
N ARG A 140 -18.81 10.32 24.15
CA ARG A 140 -17.54 9.82 23.59
C ARG A 140 -17.72 8.49 22.84
N TYR A 141 -18.36 7.53 23.49
CA TYR A 141 -18.58 6.20 22.92
C TYR A 141 -19.52 6.21 21.71
N ASP A 142 -20.59 7.01 21.74
CA ASP A 142 -21.50 7.17 20.59
C ASP A 142 -20.77 7.81 19.39
N LEU A 143 -19.94 8.83 19.66
CA LEU A 143 -19.14 9.49 18.64
C LEU A 143 -18.17 8.51 17.98
N ILE A 144 -17.49 7.66 18.76
CA ILE A 144 -16.59 6.63 18.26
C ILE A 144 -17.36 5.58 17.46
N ALA A 145 -18.36 4.94 18.07
CA ALA A 145 -19.08 3.81 17.49
C ALA A 145 -19.79 4.17 16.17
N GLU A 146 -20.53 5.27 16.15
CA GLU A 146 -21.23 5.70 14.93
C GLU A 146 -20.26 6.10 13.82
N THR A 147 -19.15 6.75 14.17
CA THR A 147 -18.15 7.17 13.19
C THR A 147 -17.42 5.96 12.61
N TYR A 148 -16.91 5.08 13.47
CA TYR A 148 -16.15 3.90 13.08
C TYR A 148 -16.98 2.98 12.17
N ASN A 149 -18.22 2.65 12.59
CA ASN A 149 -19.09 1.76 11.85
C ASN A 149 -19.50 2.32 10.46
N LYS A 150 -19.63 3.65 10.31
CA LYS A 150 -20.11 4.26 9.05
C LYS A 150 -18.99 4.78 8.14
N ALA A 151 -17.77 4.93 8.64
CA ALA A 151 -16.68 5.51 7.88
C ALA A 151 -16.13 4.53 6.83
N LYS A 152 -16.14 4.96 5.55
CA LYS A 152 -15.59 4.22 4.41
C LYS A 152 -14.10 3.88 4.51
N SER A 153 -13.36 4.58 5.36
CA SER A 153 -11.92 4.38 5.60
C SER A 153 -11.63 3.67 6.93
N MET A 154 -12.65 3.10 7.58
CA MET A 154 -12.53 2.36 8.84
C MET A 154 -13.26 1.03 8.69
N TYR A 155 -14.27 0.74 9.50
CA TYR A 155 -15.02 -0.52 9.49
C TYR A 155 -15.55 -0.88 8.10
N VAL A 156 -16.20 0.07 7.41
CA VAL A 156 -16.84 -0.15 6.10
C VAL A 156 -15.84 -0.46 4.99
N GLN A 157 -14.57 -0.13 5.18
CA GLN A 157 -13.53 -0.53 4.22
C GLN A 157 -13.39 -2.05 4.16
N PHE A 158 -13.68 -2.76 5.25
CA PHE A 158 -13.38 -4.19 5.40
C PHE A 158 -14.62 -5.04 5.60
N ILE A 159 -15.65 -4.50 6.25
CA ILE A 159 -16.82 -5.22 6.72
C ILE A 159 -18.07 -4.41 6.35
N HIS A 160 -19.14 -5.09 5.96
CA HIS A 160 -20.41 -4.43 5.67
C HIS A 160 -20.97 -3.76 6.94
N ASP A 161 -21.31 -2.47 6.87
CA ASP A 161 -21.77 -1.63 8.00
C ASP A 161 -22.96 -2.24 8.77
N GLY A 162 -23.88 -2.87 8.04
CA GLY A 162 -25.02 -3.59 8.61
C GLY A 162 -24.67 -4.84 9.41
N CYS A 163 -23.41 -5.24 9.52
CA CYS A 163 -22.95 -6.43 10.25
C CYS A 163 -22.30 -6.13 11.60
N PHE A 164 -22.07 -4.87 11.95
CA PHE A 164 -21.34 -4.49 13.17
C PHE A 164 -21.91 -5.16 14.42
N ARG A 165 -21.03 -5.90 15.12
CA ARG A 165 -21.32 -6.71 16.32
C ARG A 165 -22.42 -7.76 16.17
N LYS A 166 -22.84 -8.12 14.96
CA LYS A 166 -23.91 -9.10 14.76
C LYS A 166 -23.40 -10.53 14.91
N THR A 167 -24.25 -11.39 15.47
CA THR A 167 -24.00 -12.84 15.48
C THR A 167 -24.28 -13.44 14.10
N GLN A 168 -23.78 -14.65 13.85
CA GLN A 168 -24.13 -15.39 12.62
C GLN A 168 -25.64 -15.52 12.42
N LYS A 169 -26.37 -15.72 13.52
CA LYS A 169 -27.82 -15.87 13.50
C LYS A 169 -28.50 -14.59 13.03
N ASP A 170 -28.05 -13.42 13.50
CA ASP A 170 -28.61 -12.12 13.13
C ASP A 170 -28.36 -11.78 11.65
N MET A 171 -27.27 -12.29 11.08
CA MET A 171 -26.90 -12.07 9.69
C MET A 171 -27.50 -13.11 8.73
N GLY A 172 -28.11 -14.19 9.24
CA GLY A 172 -28.60 -15.29 8.42
C GLY A 172 -27.48 -16.18 7.85
N GLY A 173 -26.33 -16.23 8.54
CA GLY A 173 -25.20 -17.11 8.23
C GLY A 173 -24.43 -16.72 6.97
N ILE A 174 -24.39 -15.43 6.59
CA ILE A 174 -23.58 -14.91 5.49
C ILE A 174 -22.27 -14.27 6.00
N SER A 175 -21.33 -14.04 5.09
CA SER A 175 -20.08 -13.32 5.39
C SER A 175 -20.32 -11.85 5.72
N ARG A 176 -19.68 -11.34 6.78
CA ARG A 176 -19.67 -9.92 7.14
C ARG A 176 -18.74 -9.11 6.25
N LEU A 177 -17.68 -9.73 5.74
CA LEU A 177 -16.62 -9.05 4.98
C LEU A 177 -17.16 -8.36 3.72
N ASP A 178 -16.77 -7.10 3.54
CA ASP A 178 -17.11 -6.30 2.36
C ASP A 178 -16.52 -6.93 1.09
N GLY A 179 -17.37 -7.15 0.08
CA GLY A 179 -17.04 -7.93 -1.13
C GLY A 179 -17.42 -9.42 -1.06
N TYR A 180 -17.62 -9.98 0.13
CA TYR A 180 -18.17 -11.34 0.33
C TYR A 180 -19.60 -11.32 0.90
N TYR A 181 -20.01 -10.19 1.47
CA TYR A 181 -21.37 -9.96 1.96
C TYR A 181 -22.41 -10.04 0.83
N VAL A 182 -23.58 -10.59 1.15
CA VAL A 182 -24.69 -10.67 0.21
C VAL A 182 -26.00 -10.20 0.82
N ASP A 183 -26.67 -9.27 0.15
CA ASP A 183 -28.05 -8.87 0.45
C ASP A 183 -29.01 -10.03 0.14
N LEU A 184 -29.37 -10.79 1.18
CA LEU A 184 -30.31 -11.91 1.09
C LEU A 184 -31.69 -11.47 0.59
N GLY A 185 -32.15 -10.25 0.90
CA GLY A 185 -33.46 -9.77 0.46
C GLY A 185 -33.58 -9.74 -1.07
N LYS A 186 -32.47 -9.50 -1.77
CA LYS A 186 -32.43 -9.41 -3.24
C LYS A 186 -31.85 -10.64 -3.92
N LYS A 187 -30.87 -11.31 -3.30
CA LYS A 187 -30.01 -12.30 -3.97
C LYS A 187 -30.10 -13.72 -3.40
N LYS A 188 -30.99 -14.00 -2.43
CA LYS A 188 -31.05 -15.31 -1.74
C LYS A 188 -31.09 -16.52 -2.67
N LYS A 189 -31.94 -16.51 -3.71
CA LYS A 189 -32.08 -17.67 -4.61
C LYS A 189 -30.85 -17.89 -5.48
N SER A 190 -30.05 -16.87 -5.82
CA SER A 190 -28.91 -17.03 -6.73
C SER A 190 -27.64 -17.57 -6.06
N LEU A 191 -27.64 -17.77 -4.74
CA LEU A 191 -26.43 -18.08 -3.97
C LEU A 191 -26.16 -19.57 -3.79
N GLY A 192 -27.20 -20.40 -3.87
CA GLY A 192 -27.06 -21.83 -3.70
C GLY A 192 -27.15 -22.58 -5.02
N TYR A 193 -26.52 -23.75 -5.05
CA TYR A 193 -26.64 -24.66 -6.19
C TYR A 193 -28.12 -24.95 -6.51
N ASN A 194 -28.45 -24.99 -7.80
CA ASN A 194 -29.82 -25.15 -8.31
C ASN A 194 -30.82 -24.08 -7.80
N PHE A 195 -30.31 -22.89 -7.52
CA PHE A 195 -31.08 -21.77 -6.98
C PHE A 195 -31.76 -22.03 -5.62
N ASP A 196 -31.24 -22.98 -4.84
CA ASP A 196 -31.70 -23.31 -3.50
C ASP A 196 -30.69 -22.84 -2.45
N PHE A 197 -31.08 -21.81 -1.69
CA PHE A 197 -30.27 -21.21 -0.63
C PHE A 197 -29.83 -22.22 0.45
N LYS A 198 -30.55 -23.33 0.63
CA LYS A 198 -30.15 -24.38 1.58
C LYS A 198 -28.78 -25.00 1.23
N ASN A 199 -28.38 -24.89 -0.04
CA ASN A 199 -27.10 -25.38 -0.53
C ASN A 199 -25.99 -24.31 -0.48
N ALA A 200 -26.30 -23.08 -0.03
CA ALA A 200 -25.30 -22.03 0.09
C ALA A 200 -24.46 -22.27 1.34
N VAL A 201 -23.13 -22.23 1.17
CA VAL A 201 -22.17 -22.33 2.28
C VAL A 201 -21.40 -21.02 2.34
N PHE A 202 -21.46 -20.37 3.49
CA PHE A 202 -20.65 -19.19 3.80
C PHE A 202 -19.70 -19.53 4.95
N CYS A 203 -18.62 -18.78 5.02
CA CYS A 203 -17.64 -18.87 6.10
C CYS A 203 -17.53 -17.50 6.74
N ASP A 204 -17.96 -17.38 7.99
CA ASP A 204 -17.90 -16.16 8.77
C ASP A 204 -17.80 -16.49 10.26
N GLU A 205 -17.04 -15.68 10.98
CA GLU A 205 -16.81 -15.83 12.42
C GLU A 205 -16.93 -14.47 13.09
N PHE A 206 -17.32 -14.45 14.38
CA PHE A 206 -17.43 -13.18 15.12
C PHE A 206 -16.07 -12.47 15.21
N GLU A 207 -14.99 -13.24 15.31
CA GLU A 207 -13.61 -12.79 15.31
C GLU A 207 -13.24 -11.92 14.09
N PHE A 208 -14.00 -12.02 13.00
CA PHE A 208 -13.80 -11.19 11.83
C PHE A 208 -14.11 -9.71 12.07
N GLU A 209 -14.82 -9.33 13.15
CA GLU A 209 -14.92 -7.92 13.61
C GLU A 209 -13.54 -7.27 13.81
N PHE A 210 -12.50 -8.07 14.09
CA PHE A 210 -11.17 -7.57 14.40
C PHE A 210 -10.26 -7.45 13.17
N ILE A 211 -10.70 -7.90 11.99
CA ILE A 211 -9.92 -7.81 10.75
C ILE A 211 -9.45 -6.38 10.41
N PRO A 212 -10.25 -5.31 10.58
CA PRO A 212 -9.82 -3.94 10.29
C PRO A 212 -8.51 -3.56 10.99
N PHE A 213 -8.24 -4.11 12.18
CA PHE A 213 -7.06 -3.77 12.98
C PHE A 213 -5.79 -4.50 12.56
N ALA A 214 -5.90 -5.51 11.68
CA ALA A 214 -4.77 -6.22 11.11
C ALA A 214 -4.12 -5.49 9.93
N PHE A 215 -4.90 -4.65 9.25
CA PHE A 215 -4.48 -3.94 8.05
C PHE A 215 -3.87 -2.57 8.37
N THR A 216 -3.06 -2.06 7.43
CA THR A 216 -2.55 -0.68 7.50
C THR A 216 -3.66 0.36 7.31
N ASN A 217 -3.52 1.53 7.96
CA ASN A 217 -4.56 2.57 7.95
C ASN A 217 -4.45 3.53 6.75
N THR A 218 -4.48 2.97 5.55
CA THR A 218 -4.29 3.69 4.28
C THR A 218 -5.48 3.46 3.33
N ARG A 219 -5.67 4.36 2.37
CA ARG A 219 -6.76 4.24 1.38
C ARG A 219 -6.77 2.89 0.66
N LYS A 220 -5.59 2.41 0.26
CA LYS A 220 -5.33 1.01 -0.10
C LYS A 220 -4.63 0.41 1.11
N ALA A 221 -5.34 -0.42 1.86
CA ALA A 221 -4.84 -1.05 3.07
C ALA A 221 -4.11 -2.34 2.73
N TYR A 222 -3.08 -2.70 3.51
CA TYR A 222 -2.23 -3.85 3.24
C TYR A 222 -2.16 -4.77 4.47
N PHE A 223 -2.11 -6.09 4.22
CA PHE A 223 -1.92 -7.13 5.22
C PHE A 223 -0.99 -8.22 4.64
N VAL A 224 0.03 -8.63 5.40
CA VAL A 224 1.01 -9.63 5.00
C VAL A 224 0.60 -10.98 5.60
N ASN A 225 0.14 -11.90 4.76
CA ASN A 225 -0.30 -13.23 5.19
C ASN A 225 0.88 -14.22 5.20
N CYS A 226 1.70 -14.14 6.25
CA CYS A 226 2.75 -15.11 6.55
C CYS A 226 2.26 -16.15 7.58
N SER A 227 1.26 -16.95 7.20
CA SER A 227 0.51 -17.85 8.09
C SER A 227 1.29 -19.07 8.60
N SER A 228 2.55 -19.28 8.20
CA SER A 228 3.37 -20.40 8.65
C SER A 228 3.79 -20.31 10.12
N ASP A 229 3.76 -19.11 10.70
CA ASP A 229 4.05 -18.86 12.12
C ASP A 229 3.21 -17.67 12.60
N CYS A 230 2.26 -17.88 13.51
CA CYS A 230 1.39 -16.81 14.01
C CYS A 230 2.16 -15.69 14.73
N ARG A 231 3.32 -15.97 15.33
CA ARG A 231 4.18 -14.96 15.97
C ARG A 231 4.84 -14.10 14.91
N LEU A 232 5.35 -14.71 13.85
CA LEU A 232 5.90 -13.99 12.70
C LEU A 232 4.82 -13.17 12.00
N LEU A 233 3.63 -13.75 11.81
CA LEU A 233 2.45 -13.10 11.25
C LEU A 233 2.11 -11.80 12.00
N TYR A 234 2.00 -11.88 13.32
CA TYR A 234 1.74 -10.71 14.16
C TYR A 234 2.87 -9.68 14.07
N LYS A 235 4.13 -10.13 14.21
CA LYS A 235 5.30 -9.23 14.19
C LYS A 235 5.46 -8.50 12.84
N ALA A 236 5.29 -9.21 11.73
CA ALA A 236 5.41 -8.66 10.39
C ALA A 236 4.37 -7.55 10.15
N ASN A 237 3.11 -7.80 10.49
CA ASN A 237 2.03 -6.83 10.31
C ASN A 237 2.13 -5.65 11.28
N LYS A 238 2.56 -5.89 12.53
CA LYS A 238 2.84 -4.80 13.49
C LYS A 238 3.96 -3.88 12.99
N ASN A 239 5.07 -4.45 12.51
CA ASN A 239 6.17 -3.67 11.97
C ASN A 239 5.76 -2.89 10.73
N LEU A 240 4.99 -3.50 9.84
CA LEU A 240 4.46 -2.83 8.66
C LEU A 240 3.56 -1.66 9.06
N PHE A 241 2.61 -1.88 9.97
CA PHE A 241 1.72 -0.84 10.47
C PHE A 241 2.49 0.37 11.01
N VAL A 242 3.47 0.16 11.89
CA VAL A 242 4.30 1.24 12.46
C VAL A 242 5.06 2.00 11.35
N THR A 243 5.71 1.26 10.44
CA THR A 243 6.48 1.85 9.33
C THR A 243 5.61 2.73 8.43
N ILE A 244 4.36 2.31 8.19
CA ILE A 244 3.40 3.02 7.35
C ILE A 244 2.86 4.25 8.09
N GLU A 245 2.47 4.12 9.36
CA GLU A 245 1.99 5.25 10.18
C GLU A 245 3.02 6.37 10.34
N GLU A 246 4.29 6.04 10.57
CA GLU A 246 5.37 7.02 10.67
C GLU A 246 5.54 7.83 9.38
N LYS A 247 5.27 7.20 8.23
CA LYS A 247 5.41 7.81 6.91
C LYS A 247 4.13 8.49 6.39
N ALA A 248 2.96 8.06 6.87
CA ALA A 248 1.65 8.45 6.37
C ALA A 248 1.21 9.87 6.77
N ASN A 249 1.97 10.61 7.58
CA ASN A 249 1.68 11.98 8.03
C ASN A 249 1.63 13.02 6.88
N ASN A 250 0.70 12.86 5.93
CA ASN A 250 0.34 13.69 4.76
C ASN A 250 0.83 13.25 3.37
N ARG A 251 1.17 11.97 3.13
CA ARG A 251 1.54 11.47 1.79
C ARG A 251 0.82 10.17 1.43
N ASN A 252 0.34 10.07 0.19
CA ASN A 252 -0.03 8.77 -0.38
C ASN A 252 1.21 7.87 -0.36
N ILE A 253 1.10 6.67 0.22
CA ILE A 253 2.20 5.72 0.27
C ILE A 253 2.13 4.86 -0.99
N SER A 254 3.24 4.78 -1.73
CA SER A 254 3.33 3.93 -2.92
C SER A 254 3.30 2.45 -2.57
N GLU A 255 2.63 1.66 -3.39
CA GLU A 255 2.66 0.20 -3.33
C GLU A 255 4.08 -0.37 -3.40
N VAL A 256 4.94 0.16 -4.29
CA VAL A 256 6.35 -0.24 -4.39
C VAL A 256 7.06 -0.06 -3.04
N PHE A 257 6.73 0.98 -2.29
CA PHE A 257 7.32 1.20 -0.97
C PHE A 257 6.85 0.18 0.05
N VAL A 258 5.53 -0.08 0.10
CA VAL A 258 4.96 -1.08 1.00
C VAL A 258 5.59 -2.44 0.73
N ILE A 259 5.55 -2.89 -0.52
CA ILE A 259 6.06 -4.21 -0.91
C ILE A 259 7.57 -4.30 -0.69
N LYS A 260 8.34 -3.24 -0.98
CA LYS A 260 9.77 -3.20 -0.64
C LYS A 260 10.00 -3.39 0.85
N LYS A 261 9.24 -2.71 1.71
CA LYS A 261 9.41 -2.84 3.16
C LYS A 261 9.11 -4.25 3.63
N VAL A 262 8.05 -4.89 3.11
CA VAL A 262 7.79 -6.31 3.37
C VAL A 262 8.96 -7.19 2.92
N SER A 263 9.50 -6.92 1.73
CA SER A 263 10.62 -7.65 1.14
C SER A 263 11.94 -7.47 1.90
N ASP A 264 12.11 -6.38 2.66
CA ASP A 264 13.33 -6.15 3.45
C ASP A 264 13.48 -7.18 4.59
N TYR A 265 12.37 -7.76 5.11
CA TYR A 265 12.39 -8.72 6.21
C TYR A 265 11.80 -10.11 5.90
N LEU A 266 10.99 -10.29 4.84
CA LEU A 266 10.53 -11.60 4.38
C LEU A 266 11.31 -12.07 3.15
N LYS A 267 11.81 -13.31 3.17
CA LYS A 267 12.67 -13.89 2.12
C LYS A 267 12.10 -15.16 1.48
N TYR A 268 10.82 -15.41 1.69
CA TYR A 268 10.08 -16.55 1.18
C TYR A 268 8.79 -16.06 0.53
N ASP A 269 8.19 -16.91 -0.28
CA ASP A 269 6.97 -16.58 -1.00
C ASP A 269 5.86 -16.19 -0.02
N VAL A 270 5.26 -15.01 -0.22
CA VAL A 270 4.29 -14.46 0.73
C VAL A 270 3.13 -13.82 -0.01
N GLU A 271 1.94 -14.04 0.52
CA GLU A 271 0.73 -13.39 0.05
C GLU A 271 0.56 -12.04 0.77
N ILE A 272 0.30 -10.98 0.01
CA ILE A 272 -0.13 -9.68 0.54
C ILE A 272 -1.57 -9.44 0.12
N LEU A 273 -2.45 -9.29 1.10
CA LEU A 273 -3.83 -8.88 0.87
C LEU A 273 -3.88 -7.36 0.81
N THR A 274 -4.63 -6.85 -0.17
CA THR A 274 -4.91 -5.43 -0.28
C THR A 274 -6.42 -5.18 -0.26
N LYS A 275 -6.82 -4.07 0.36
CA LYS A 275 -8.22 -3.62 0.38
C LYS A 275 -8.27 -2.12 0.13
N GLU A 276 -8.63 -1.71 -1.09
CA GLU A 276 -8.94 -0.32 -1.38
C GLU A 276 -10.40 0.01 -1.01
N ILE A 277 -10.65 1.23 -0.53
CA ILE A 277 -11.99 1.72 -0.25
C ILE A 277 -12.91 1.52 -1.46
N GLY A 278 -13.99 0.76 -1.27
CA GLY A 278 -15.00 0.49 -2.30
C GLY A 278 -14.59 -0.52 -3.38
N LYS A 279 -13.40 -1.14 -3.28
CA LYS A 279 -12.98 -2.25 -4.13
C LYS A 279 -13.00 -3.58 -3.35
N PRO A 280 -13.11 -4.74 -4.02
CA PRO A 280 -12.97 -6.04 -3.39
C PRO A 280 -11.60 -6.23 -2.71
N TYR A 281 -11.48 -7.28 -1.90
CA TYR A 281 -10.17 -7.77 -1.46
C TYR A 281 -9.39 -8.31 -2.66
N GLU A 282 -8.13 -7.92 -2.78
CA GLU A 282 -7.20 -8.40 -3.80
C GLU A 282 -6.01 -9.10 -3.13
N SER A 283 -5.50 -10.15 -3.77
CA SER A 283 -4.34 -10.90 -3.29
C SER A 283 -3.18 -10.71 -4.26
N LEU A 284 -2.03 -10.34 -3.71
CA LEU A 284 -0.76 -10.20 -4.42
C LEU A 284 0.18 -11.30 -3.93
N MET A 285 0.58 -12.20 -4.84
CA MET A 285 1.52 -13.27 -4.50
C MET A 285 2.96 -12.83 -4.81
N LEU A 286 3.75 -12.57 -3.77
CA LEU A 286 5.16 -12.22 -3.92
C LEU A 286 6.01 -13.48 -3.94
N ARG A 287 6.54 -13.81 -5.11
CA ARG A 287 7.54 -14.89 -5.24
C ARG A 287 8.94 -14.39 -4.90
N ARG A 288 9.84 -15.31 -4.54
CA ARG A 288 11.23 -15.00 -4.18
C ARG A 288 11.96 -14.09 -5.17
N ASN A 289 11.80 -14.30 -6.48
CA ASN A 289 12.43 -13.45 -7.50
C ASN A 289 11.91 -12.00 -7.42
N ALA A 290 10.59 -11.80 -7.27
CA ALA A 290 9.99 -10.49 -7.10
C ALA A 290 10.52 -9.80 -5.82
N ILE A 291 10.59 -10.54 -4.71
CA ILE A 291 11.15 -10.07 -3.42
C ILE A 291 12.59 -9.56 -3.62
N ASP A 292 13.44 -10.34 -4.31
CA ASP A 292 14.83 -9.95 -4.56
C ASP A 292 14.93 -8.68 -5.43
N ILE A 293 14.02 -8.51 -6.40
CA ILE A 293 13.93 -7.29 -7.20
C ILE A 293 13.51 -6.10 -6.32
N PHE A 294 12.44 -6.21 -5.53
CA PHE A 294 11.98 -5.14 -4.64
C PHE A 294 13.05 -4.72 -3.63
N ARG A 295 13.79 -5.68 -3.06
CA ARG A 295 14.91 -5.40 -2.14
C ARG A 295 16.01 -4.58 -2.79
N SER A 296 16.28 -4.81 -4.08
CA SER A 296 17.31 -4.11 -4.83
C SER A 296 16.96 -2.66 -5.22
N ILE A 297 15.70 -2.24 -5.00
CA ILE A 297 15.27 -0.88 -5.31
C ILE A 297 15.87 0.10 -4.28
N ASP A 298 16.56 1.12 -4.78
CA ASP A 298 17.13 2.19 -3.95
C ASP A 298 16.02 2.93 -3.17
N GLU A 299 16.25 3.18 -1.88
CA GLU A 299 15.23 3.74 -1.00
C GLU A 299 14.83 5.18 -1.38
N LYS A 300 15.78 6.01 -1.82
CA LYS A 300 15.49 7.38 -2.28
C LYS A 300 14.70 7.36 -3.59
N LYS A 301 15.01 6.43 -4.50
CA LYS A 301 14.29 6.28 -5.79
C LYS A 301 12.94 5.61 -5.65
N CYS A 302 12.78 4.68 -4.70
CA CYS A 302 11.51 4.06 -4.36
C CYS A 302 10.42 5.10 -4.03
N GLN A 303 10.79 6.17 -3.31
CA GLN A 303 9.87 7.27 -3.02
C GLN A 303 9.46 8.07 -4.27
N LYS A 304 10.33 8.13 -5.29
CA LYS A 304 10.07 8.87 -6.54
C LYS A 304 9.18 8.09 -7.52
N ILE A 305 9.16 6.76 -7.42
CA ILE A 305 8.28 5.88 -8.21
C ILE A 305 6.79 6.06 -7.82
N ASN A 306 6.51 6.73 -6.69
CA ASN A 306 5.16 7.09 -6.24
C ASN A 306 4.47 8.21 -7.06
N ARG A 307 5.05 8.65 -8.18
CA ARG A 307 4.49 9.74 -8.98
C ARG A 307 3.39 9.23 -9.90
N LYS A 308 2.28 9.98 -9.95
CA LYS A 308 1.32 9.86 -11.04
C LYS A 308 1.74 10.77 -12.19
N ILE A 309 1.74 10.25 -13.41
CA ILE A 309 2.05 11.06 -14.59
C ILE A 309 0.77 11.28 -15.40
N LYS A 310 0.50 12.53 -15.77
CA LYS A 310 -0.63 12.89 -16.60
C LYS A 310 -0.36 12.54 -18.06
N ARG A 311 -1.33 11.88 -18.71
CA ARG A 311 -1.34 11.54 -20.14
C ARG A 311 -2.71 11.87 -20.71
N GLY A 312 -2.80 12.93 -21.49
CA GLY A 312 -4.10 13.44 -21.93
C GLY A 312 -4.95 13.82 -20.72
N GLU A 313 -6.12 13.18 -20.59
CA GLU A 313 -7.04 13.37 -19.45
C GLU A 313 -6.80 12.39 -18.30
N GLU A 314 -5.99 11.34 -18.51
CA GLU A 314 -5.78 10.27 -17.53
C GLU A 314 -4.48 10.45 -16.72
N TYR A 315 -4.45 9.85 -15.54
CA TYR A 315 -3.27 9.76 -14.70
C TYR A 315 -2.83 8.30 -14.60
N ILE A 316 -1.58 8.06 -14.96
CA ILE A 316 -0.95 6.74 -14.85
C ILE A 316 -0.26 6.64 -13.49
N ASP A 317 -0.58 5.61 -12.70
CA ASP A 317 0.10 5.29 -11.46
C ASP A 317 1.35 4.43 -11.74
N ILE A 318 2.52 5.05 -11.68
CA ILE A 318 3.79 4.35 -11.94
C ILE A 318 4.05 3.27 -10.88
N SER A 319 3.65 3.52 -9.63
CA SER A 319 3.89 2.57 -8.55
C SER A 319 3.11 1.28 -8.76
N GLU A 320 1.86 1.38 -9.20
CA GLU A 320 1.01 0.23 -9.50
C GLU A 320 1.61 -0.58 -10.66
N ILE A 321 1.91 0.07 -11.79
CA ILE A 321 2.51 -0.60 -12.96
C ILE A 321 3.83 -1.28 -12.62
N VAL A 322 4.71 -0.60 -11.87
CA VAL A 322 6.01 -1.19 -11.49
C VAL A 322 5.81 -2.37 -10.55
N SER A 323 4.86 -2.31 -9.62
CA SER A 323 4.59 -3.41 -8.70
C SER A 323 4.06 -4.62 -9.45
N GLU A 324 3.02 -4.44 -10.27
CA GLU A 324 2.46 -5.50 -11.13
C GLU A 324 3.53 -6.11 -12.05
N SER A 325 4.36 -5.26 -12.65
CA SER A 325 5.42 -5.72 -13.56
C SER A 325 6.46 -6.59 -12.87
N ILE A 326 6.85 -6.25 -11.65
CA ILE A 326 7.79 -7.06 -10.86
C ILE A 326 7.14 -8.37 -10.42
N ILE A 327 5.87 -8.34 -10.00
CA ILE A 327 5.14 -9.51 -9.50
C ILE A 327 4.86 -10.52 -10.62
N GLU A 328 4.46 -10.03 -11.79
CA GLU A 328 4.04 -10.83 -12.95
C GLU A 328 5.17 -11.05 -13.98
N ASN A 329 6.40 -10.60 -13.68
CA ASN A 329 7.54 -10.63 -14.60
C ASN A 329 7.26 -9.97 -15.98
N ILE A 330 6.49 -8.88 -15.97
CA ILE A 330 6.15 -8.12 -17.18
C ILE A 330 7.25 -7.08 -17.44
N LYS A 331 7.74 -7.04 -18.69
CA LYS A 331 8.78 -6.12 -19.13
C LYS A 331 8.29 -4.66 -19.05
N LEU A 332 9.11 -3.78 -18.47
CA LEU A 332 8.85 -2.35 -18.29
C LEU A 332 9.18 -1.49 -19.52
N ASP A 333 9.49 -2.09 -20.67
CA ASP A 333 9.92 -1.40 -21.90
C ASP A 333 9.07 -0.17 -22.23
N ASN A 334 7.74 -0.34 -22.26
CA ASN A 334 6.81 0.73 -22.61
C ASN A 334 6.84 1.87 -21.59
N LEU A 335 6.85 1.54 -20.29
CA LEU A 335 6.92 2.54 -19.22
C LEU A 335 8.25 3.29 -19.28
N ILE A 336 9.37 2.59 -19.47
CA ILE A 336 10.70 3.18 -19.60
C ILE A 336 10.74 4.19 -20.75
N ILE A 337 10.27 3.81 -21.94
CA ILE A 337 10.24 4.71 -23.11
C ILE A 337 9.38 5.95 -22.82
N GLN A 338 8.23 5.76 -22.16
CA GLN A 338 7.32 6.85 -21.81
C GLN A 338 7.97 7.84 -20.81
N VAL A 339 8.56 7.36 -19.73
CA VAL A 339 9.14 8.26 -18.71
C VAL A 339 10.47 8.88 -19.15
N MET A 340 11.20 8.21 -20.06
CA MET A 340 12.44 8.73 -20.63
C MET A 340 12.22 9.99 -21.48
N LYS A 341 11.05 10.10 -22.15
CA LYS A 341 10.61 11.33 -22.85
C LYS A 341 10.48 12.51 -21.88
N ASP A 342 9.97 12.25 -20.69
CA ASP A 342 9.76 13.26 -19.64
C ASP A 342 11.04 13.56 -18.83
N ASN A 343 12.11 12.82 -19.07
CA ASN A 343 13.42 12.99 -18.44
C ASN A 343 13.35 12.96 -16.89
N VAL A 344 12.57 12.01 -16.35
CA VAL A 344 12.39 11.84 -14.90
C VAL A 344 13.60 11.16 -14.24
N ASP A 345 13.82 11.52 -12.98
CA ASP A 345 15.01 11.20 -12.18
C ASP A 345 15.04 9.77 -11.59
N PHE A 346 14.06 8.94 -11.92
CA PHE A 346 14.01 7.53 -11.54
C PHE A 346 14.00 6.58 -12.75
N THR A 347 14.20 7.09 -13.97
CA THR A 347 14.24 6.28 -15.21
C THR A 347 15.32 5.19 -15.12
N ASP A 348 16.49 5.51 -14.57
CA ASP A 348 17.58 4.54 -14.41
C ASP A 348 17.22 3.41 -13.42
N GLN A 349 16.40 3.71 -12.40
CA GLN A 349 15.91 2.69 -11.48
C GLN A 349 14.92 1.74 -12.18
N LEU A 350 14.06 2.26 -13.06
CA LEU A 350 13.16 1.41 -13.86
C LEU A 350 13.96 0.50 -14.80
N ILE A 351 15.02 1.01 -15.42
CA ILE A 351 15.91 0.19 -16.26
C ILE A 351 16.57 -0.91 -15.43
N LYS A 352 17.09 -0.60 -14.23
CA LYS A 352 17.67 -1.61 -13.32
C LYS A 352 16.67 -2.68 -12.90
N ILE A 353 15.42 -2.30 -12.62
CA ILE A 353 14.34 -3.23 -12.34
C ILE A 353 14.07 -4.11 -13.57
N ASN A 354 13.97 -3.51 -14.75
CA ASN A 354 13.69 -4.22 -16.00
C ASN A 354 14.79 -5.22 -16.36
N ILE A 355 16.07 -4.88 -16.13
CA ILE A 355 17.19 -5.81 -16.30
C ILE A 355 17.00 -7.07 -15.45
N LYS A 356 16.57 -6.92 -14.19
CA LYS A 356 16.32 -8.06 -13.30
C LYS A 356 15.08 -8.87 -13.72
N ILE A 357 14.05 -8.23 -14.26
CA ILE A 357 12.86 -8.91 -14.80
C ILE A 357 13.21 -9.75 -16.04
N TYR A 358 14.12 -9.27 -16.89
CA TYR A 358 14.48 -9.98 -18.11
C TYR A 358 15.15 -11.35 -17.88
N GLU A 359 15.59 -11.67 -16.64
CA GLU A 359 16.32 -12.90 -16.25
C GLU A 359 17.46 -13.30 -17.21
N GLY A 360 17.90 -12.36 -18.07
CA GLY A 360 18.51 -12.65 -19.36
C GLY A 360 19.88 -12.02 -19.50
N GLU A 361 20.85 -12.91 -19.72
CA GLU A 361 22.27 -12.69 -20.03
C GLU A 361 23.24 -12.36 -18.89
N LYS A 362 24.28 -13.20 -18.79
CA LYS A 362 25.41 -13.09 -17.86
C LYS A 362 26.21 -11.78 -18.00
N ASN A 363 25.99 -11.00 -19.05
CA ASN A 363 26.74 -9.78 -19.38
C ASN A 363 25.90 -8.49 -19.40
N MET A 364 24.58 -8.53 -19.18
CA MET A 364 23.70 -7.36 -19.28
C MET A 364 24.14 -6.18 -18.39
N GLU A 365 24.57 -6.47 -17.16
CA GLU A 365 25.10 -5.44 -16.23
C GLU A 365 26.38 -4.78 -16.76
N LYS A 366 27.28 -5.57 -17.35
CA LYS A 366 28.54 -5.08 -17.93
C LYS A 366 28.29 -4.21 -19.15
N ASN A 367 27.40 -4.65 -20.04
CA ASN A 367 27.11 -3.94 -21.29
C ASN A 367 26.34 -2.65 -21.05
N THR A 368 25.40 -2.65 -20.10
CA THR A 368 24.71 -1.44 -19.67
C THR A 368 25.65 -0.43 -19.00
N TYR A 369 26.63 -0.91 -18.22
CA TYR A 369 27.71 -0.04 -17.69
C TYR A 369 28.50 0.64 -18.81
N PHE A 370 28.96 -0.12 -19.82
CA PHE A 370 29.68 0.45 -20.96
C PHE A 370 28.82 1.43 -21.74
N ALA A 371 27.58 1.08 -22.05
CA ALA A 371 26.63 1.97 -22.73
C ALA A 371 26.46 3.30 -21.98
N SER A 372 26.31 3.27 -20.66
CA SER A 372 26.22 4.48 -19.85
C SER A 372 27.49 5.33 -19.92
N LYS A 373 28.67 4.70 -19.80
CA LYS A 373 29.97 5.37 -19.88
C LYS A 373 30.18 6.03 -21.24
N THR A 374 29.91 5.30 -22.32
CA THR A 374 30.04 5.79 -23.70
C THR A 374 29.11 6.97 -23.96
N ALA A 375 27.86 6.93 -23.51
CA ALA A 375 26.96 8.08 -23.59
C ALA A 375 27.52 9.32 -22.85
N GLY A 376 28.12 9.13 -21.68
CA GLY A 376 28.79 10.22 -20.94
C GLY A 376 29.97 10.83 -21.70
N GLU A 377 30.76 10.01 -22.40
CA GLU A 377 31.86 10.48 -23.27
C GLU A 377 31.33 11.30 -24.46
N VAL A 378 30.27 10.82 -25.12
CA VAL A 378 29.59 11.56 -26.20
C VAL A 378 29.09 12.91 -25.72
N VAL A 379 28.46 12.97 -24.54
CA VAL A 379 28.00 14.22 -23.94
C VAL A 379 29.16 15.17 -23.70
N LYS A 380 30.28 14.69 -23.12
CA LYS A 380 31.49 15.51 -22.92
C LYS A 380 32.02 16.09 -24.23
N VAL A 381 32.13 15.27 -25.27
CA VAL A 381 32.60 15.70 -26.59
C VAL A 381 31.70 16.80 -27.16
N PHE A 382 30.38 16.64 -27.11
CA PHE A 382 29.47 17.67 -27.65
C PHE A 382 29.43 18.94 -26.81
N VAL A 383 29.61 18.85 -25.49
CA VAL A 383 29.75 20.04 -24.64
C VAL A 383 31.05 20.79 -24.99
N GLN A 384 32.18 20.10 -25.13
CA GLN A 384 33.46 20.69 -25.51
C GLN A 384 33.41 21.33 -26.91
N ARG A 385 32.68 20.74 -27.86
CA ARG A 385 32.47 21.27 -29.21
C ARG A 385 31.34 22.30 -29.31
N ASN A 386 30.82 22.79 -28.18
CA ASN A 386 29.70 23.73 -28.10
C ASN A 386 28.47 23.31 -28.95
N SER A 387 28.22 22.00 -29.03
CA SER A 387 27.22 21.35 -29.90
C SER A 387 26.12 20.67 -29.09
N LYS A 388 25.74 21.25 -27.95
CA LYS A 388 24.78 20.70 -26.97
C LYS A 388 23.43 20.30 -27.60
N ASN A 389 22.92 21.10 -28.54
CA ASN A 389 21.69 20.82 -29.28
C ASN A 389 21.69 19.44 -29.98
N LYS A 390 22.86 18.91 -30.33
CA LYS A 390 23.00 17.57 -30.93
C LYS A 390 22.67 16.48 -29.92
N ILE A 391 23.01 16.63 -28.63
CA ILE A 391 22.65 15.66 -27.58
C ILE A 391 21.13 15.47 -27.58
N THR A 392 20.38 16.56 -27.45
CA THR A 392 18.91 16.54 -27.43
C THR A 392 18.33 15.98 -28.73
N SER A 393 18.87 16.40 -29.89
CA SER A 393 18.38 15.95 -31.19
C SER A 393 18.58 14.44 -31.39
N TYR A 394 19.77 13.90 -31.12
CA TYR A 394 20.04 12.48 -31.25
C TYR A 394 19.25 11.65 -30.23
N ARG A 395 19.17 12.12 -28.98
CA ARG A 395 18.34 11.48 -27.94
C ARG A 395 16.88 11.36 -28.39
N GLN A 396 16.29 12.44 -28.92
CA GLN A 396 14.90 12.43 -29.41
C GLN A 396 14.70 11.45 -30.58
N LYS A 397 15.64 11.40 -31.53
CA LYS A 397 15.58 10.44 -32.65
C LYS A 397 15.64 8.99 -32.17
N LEU A 398 16.53 8.69 -31.22
CA LEU A 398 16.66 7.36 -30.63
C LEU A 398 15.41 6.95 -29.84
N ILE A 399 14.85 7.85 -29.02
CA ILE A 399 13.60 7.62 -28.30
C ILE A 399 12.45 7.37 -29.29
N SER A 400 12.38 8.12 -30.40
CA SER A 400 11.37 7.93 -31.43
C SER A 400 11.48 6.54 -32.07
N ALA A 401 12.69 6.12 -32.45
CA ALA A 401 12.94 4.79 -33.00
C ALA A 401 12.53 3.67 -32.02
N LEU A 402 12.88 3.79 -30.73
CA LEU A 402 12.44 2.85 -29.70
C LEU A 402 10.91 2.79 -29.57
N ASN A 403 10.24 3.94 -29.60
CA ASN A 403 8.79 4.03 -29.48
C ASN A 403 8.05 3.36 -30.65
N PHE A 404 8.58 3.48 -31.87
CA PHE A 404 8.03 2.83 -33.07
C PHE A 404 8.55 1.41 -33.29
N LYS A 405 9.42 0.90 -32.40
CA LYS A 405 10.10 -0.40 -32.54
C LYS A 405 10.88 -0.53 -33.86
N ASP A 406 11.42 0.59 -34.35
CA ASP A 406 12.19 0.66 -35.60
C ASP A 406 13.69 0.52 -35.27
N TYR A 407 14.12 -0.72 -35.03
CA TYR A 407 15.47 -1.04 -34.53
C TYR A 407 16.56 -0.84 -35.59
N GLU A 408 16.24 -1.05 -36.87
CA GLU A 408 17.16 -0.72 -37.97
C GLU A 408 17.48 0.78 -38.00
N ARG A 409 16.45 1.61 -37.85
CA ARG A 409 16.63 3.06 -37.74
C ARG A 409 17.39 3.44 -36.48
N PHE A 410 17.12 2.79 -35.34
CA PHE A 410 17.89 3.01 -34.12
C PHE A 410 19.39 2.75 -34.36
N ASN A 411 19.73 1.60 -34.93
CA ASN A 411 21.11 1.20 -35.23
C ASN A 411 21.77 2.17 -36.22
N THR A 412 21.04 2.63 -37.24
CA THR A 412 21.52 3.65 -38.18
C THR A 412 21.83 4.97 -37.49
N ILE A 413 20.95 5.45 -36.61
CA ILE A 413 21.17 6.68 -35.83
C ILE A 413 22.38 6.51 -34.90
N LEU A 414 22.54 5.33 -34.31
CA LEU A 414 23.62 5.00 -33.40
C LEU A 414 25.00 5.06 -34.09
N LEU A 415 25.12 4.49 -35.29
CA LEU A 415 26.32 4.59 -36.13
C LEU A 415 26.62 6.03 -36.55
N GLN A 416 25.61 6.79 -36.97
CA GLN A 416 25.78 8.22 -37.31
C GLN A 416 26.29 9.02 -36.11
N LEU A 417 25.77 8.74 -34.92
CA LEU A 417 26.17 9.41 -33.69
C LEU A 417 27.62 9.05 -33.30
N SER A 418 28.02 7.78 -33.43
CA SER A 418 29.40 7.34 -33.23
C SER A 418 30.36 8.08 -34.17
N SER A 419 30.06 8.12 -35.47
CA SER A 419 30.87 8.83 -36.46
C SER A 419 30.97 10.34 -36.19
N TYR A 420 29.86 10.99 -35.80
CA TYR A 420 29.84 12.44 -35.55
C TYR A 420 30.56 12.83 -34.25
N SER A 421 30.43 12.01 -33.21
CA SER A 421 31.15 12.22 -31.94
C SER A 421 32.62 11.83 -32.03
N GLY A 422 32.95 10.82 -32.85
CA GLY A 422 34.27 10.18 -32.88
C GLY A 422 34.49 9.20 -31.73
N VAL A 423 33.44 8.82 -31.01
CA VAL A 423 33.49 7.86 -29.89
C VAL A 423 33.05 6.48 -30.40
N PRO A 424 33.85 5.42 -30.21
CA PRO A 424 33.48 4.06 -30.62
C PRO A 424 32.42 3.46 -29.68
N PHE A 425 31.41 2.82 -30.25
CA PHE A 425 30.29 2.23 -29.49
C PHE A 425 30.37 0.71 -29.47
N GLU A 426 31.29 0.14 -28.70
CA GLU A 426 31.50 -1.31 -28.63
C GLU A 426 30.24 -2.07 -28.18
N PHE A 427 29.44 -1.51 -27.27
CA PHE A 427 28.18 -2.11 -26.83
C PHE A 427 27.14 -2.25 -27.96
N ALA A 428 27.32 -1.56 -29.09
CA ALA A 428 26.36 -1.57 -30.19
C ALA A 428 26.32 -2.92 -30.92
N TYR A 429 27.40 -3.71 -30.86
CA TYR A 429 27.43 -5.04 -31.48
C TYR A 429 26.35 -5.96 -30.90
N ASP A 430 26.13 -5.93 -29.58
CA ASP A 430 25.06 -6.72 -28.93
C ASP A 430 23.66 -6.30 -29.41
N LEU A 431 23.46 -5.00 -29.67
CA LEU A 431 22.21 -4.47 -30.23
C LEU A 431 22.01 -4.81 -31.71
N PHE A 432 23.11 -4.98 -32.46
CA PHE A 432 23.07 -5.36 -33.87
C PHE A 432 22.77 -6.85 -34.04
N ASP A 433 23.26 -7.68 -33.12
CA ASP A 433 23.03 -9.12 -33.12
C ASP A 433 21.61 -9.45 -32.67
N ASP A 434 21.19 -8.97 -31.48
CA ASP A 434 19.84 -9.18 -30.97
C ASP A 434 19.33 -7.97 -30.18
N PHE A 435 18.62 -7.08 -30.87
CA PHE A 435 18.07 -5.89 -30.24
C PHE A 435 17.03 -6.19 -29.16
N GLU A 436 16.18 -7.20 -29.38
CA GLU A 436 15.04 -7.52 -28.52
C GLU A 436 15.50 -7.99 -27.14
N ASN A 437 16.51 -8.85 -27.09
CA ASN A 437 17.09 -9.29 -25.82
C ASN A 437 18.00 -8.22 -25.18
N ASN A 438 18.57 -7.31 -25.98
CA ASN A 438 19.49 -6.27 -25.52
C ASN A 438 18.88 -4.87 -25.33
N LYS A 439 17.55 -4.73 -25.35
CA LYS A 439 16.85 -3.43 -25.21
C LYS A 439 17.30 -2.59 -24.03
N ASN A 440 17.63 -3.21 -22.90
CA ASN A 440 18.09 -2.50 -21.71
C ASN A 440 19.43 -1.76 -21.92
N ILE A 441 20.29 -2.26 -22.82
CA ILE A 441 21.52 -1.55 -23.25
C ILE A 441 21.13 -0.25 -23.97
N ALA A 442 20.20 -0.33 -24.92
CA ALA A 442 19.69 0.83 -25.64
C ALA A 442 19.01 1.84 -24.69
N PHE A 443 18.15 1.38 -23.79
CA PHE A 443 17.53 2.25 -22.78
C PHE A 443 18.57 2.95 -21.90
N THR A 444 19.59 2.22 -21.47
CA THR A 444 20.68 2.78 -20.64
C THR A 444 21.45 3.86 -21.37
N PHE A 445 21.87 3.60 -22.62
CA PHE A 445 22.57 4.58 -23.45
C PHE A 445 21.75 5.86 -23.65
N VAL A 446 20.50 5.72 -24.07
CA VAL A 446 19.63 6.87 -24.38
C VAL A 446 19.30 7.68 -23.13
N ASN A 447 19.06 7.02 -22.00
CA ASN A 447 18.85 7.70 -20.72
C ASN A 447 20.09 8.49 -20.30
N ALA A 448 21.28 7.88 -20.44
CA ALA A 448 22.57 8.48 -20.10
C ALA A 448 23.01 9.60 -21.06
N LEU A 449 22.48 9.63 -22.28
CA LEU A 449 22.70 10.70 -23.27
C LEU A 449 21.93 11.97 -22.86
N SER A 450 22.36 12.62 -21.78
CA SER A 450 21.75 13.81 -21.18
C SER A 450 22.80 14.71 -20.57
N GLU A 451 22.56 16.02 -20.59
CA GLU A 451 23.42 17.00 -19.89
C GLU A 451 23.38 16.86 -18.36
N LYS A 452 22.30 16.27 -17.81
CA LYS A 452 22.16 16.04 -16.36
C LYS A 452 23.31 15.23 -15.75
N ASN A 453 23.92 14.33 -16.54
CA ASN A 453 24.94 13.39 -16.05
C ASN A 453 26.35 14.00 -15.90
N LEU A 454 26.54 15.27 -16.25
CA LEU A 454 27.81 15.98 -16.01
C LEU A 454 27.93 16.52 -14.58
N TYR A 455 26.81 16.92 -13.97
CA TYR A 455 26.80 17.58 -12.66
C TYR A 455 26.83 16.59 -11.47
N ASP A 456 26.33 15.36 -11.63
CA ASP A 456 26.36 14.32 -10.58
C ASP A 456 27.77 13.80 -10.25
N LYS A 457 28.79 14.14 -11.06
CA LYS A 457 30.19 13.76 -10.82
C LYS A 457 31.02 14.84 -10.12
N GLU A 458 30.57 16.09 -10.11
CA GLU A 458 31.26 17.16 -9.37
C GLU A 458 30.88 17.14 -7.87
N GLU A 459 29.68 16.69 -7.51
CA GLU A 459 29.25 16.55 -6.10
C GLU A 459 29.78 15.28 -5.39
N LYS A 460 30.45 14.36 -6.10
CA LYS A 460 31.07 13.15 -5.52
C LYS A 460 32.60 13.22 -5.48
N GLY A 461 33.15 14.42 -5.59
CA GLY A 461 34.56 14.69 -5.32
C GLY A 461 34.85 14.86 -3.83
N GLU A 462 34.61 13.81 -3.03
CA GLU A 462 35.25 13.54 -1.74
C GLU A 462 35.49 12.03 -1.58
#